data_AF-A0A3D3FHI4-F1
#
_entry.id   AF-A0A3D3FHI4-F1
#
_cell.length_a   1.000
_cell.length_b   1.000
_cell.length_c   1.000
_cell.angle_alpha   90.00
_cell.angle_beta   90.00
_cell.angle_gamma   90.00
#
_symmetry.space_group_name_H-M   'P 1'
#
loop_
_entity.id
_entity.type
_entity.pdbx_description
1 polymer ?
#
loop_
_entity_poly.entity_id
_entity_poly.type
_entity_poly.pdbx_seq_one_letter_code
_entity_poly.pdbx_strand_id
1 'polypeptide(L)'
;LNPDGTFPNHIPNPENEEAMQSVCRAVVNNHADLGVIFDTDVDRGGAVDQKGQEINKDRLIALASAIALQKAPGGTIVTDSVTSDGLKVYIEKVLGGKQRRFKRGYKNVIDEAIRLNRTGVNCPLAIETSGHAAMRENYFLDDGAYLVTKIIIQMAVMRRQGKELGDLLKDLPEAAESAEIRMPILAEDFRTEGDSILASLHTCAGHQPHWHIDPESCEGVRLSFDPKAGDGWALLRLSVHDPVMPLNIESNIAGGTQLIASQLYVNLRMQKDLDTSSLETFISND
;
A
#
# COMPACT_ATOMS: atom_id res chain seq x y z
N LEU A 1 31.50 -0.24 4.64
CA LEU A 1 30.95 -1.37 3.87
C LEU A 1 31.52 -1.27 2.45
N ASN A 2 31.96 -2.38 1.86
CA ASN A 2 32.37 -2.43 0.45
C ASN A 2 31.14 -2.84 -0.38
N PRO A 3 30.67 -2.01 -1.32
CA PRO A 3 29.53 -2.37 -2.17
C PRO A 3 29.81 -3.65 -2.99
N ASP A 4 28.86 -4.56 -3.02
CA ASP A 4 28.89 -5.79 -3.82
C ASP A 4 27.61 -5.87 -4.68
N GLY A 5 27.77 -5.71 -5.99
CA GLY A 5 26.65 -5.70 -6.95
C GLY A 5 25.98 -7.06 -7.17
N THR A 6 26.48 -8.13 -6.55
CA THR A 6 25.84 -9.46 -6.59
C THR A 6 24.79 -9.65 -5.49
N PHE A 7 24.72 -8.74 -4.51
CA PHE A 7 23.80 -8.79 -3.37
C PHE A 7 23.72 -10.19 -2.71
N PRO A 8 24.85 -10.70 -2.17
CA PRO A 8 24.97 -12.10 -1.77
C PRO A 8 24.13 -12.51 -0.55
N ASN A 9 23.46 -11.56 0.11
CA ASN A 9 22.74 -11.80 1.36
C ASN A 9 21.22 -11.94 1.14
N HIS A 10 20.61 -10.95 0.50
CA HIS A 10 19.17 -10.90 0.19
C HIS A 10 18.95 -9.91 -0.95
N ILE A 11 17.77 -9.94 -1.54
CA ILE A 11 17.37 -8.93 -2.53
C ILE A 11 17.36 -7.55 -1.85
N PRO A 12 17.98 -6.51 -2.44
CA PRO A 12 17.97 -5.15 -1.91
C PRO A 12 16.62 -4.48 -2.22
N ASN A 13 15.56 -4.92 -1.53
CA ASN A 13 14.22 -4.38 -1.68
C ASN A 13 13.55 -4.30 -0.30
N PRO A 14 13.11 -3.13 0.17
CA PRO A 14 12.45 -2.99 1.46
C PRO A 14 11.13 -3.77 1.55
N GLU A 15 10.45 -4.08 0.43
CA GLU A 15 9.24 -4.93 0.43
C GLU A 15 9.55 -6.44 0.50
N ASN A 16 10.82 -6.84 0.35
CA ASN A 16 11.19 -8.25 0.41
C ASN A 16 11.18 -8.73 1.86
N GLU A 17 10.42 -9.80 2.12
CA GLU A 17 10.21 -10.33 3.47
C GLU A 17 11.52 -10.78 4.14
N GLU A 18 12.40 -11.49 3.42
CA GLU A 18 13.68 -11.95 3.97
C GLU A 18 14.61 -10.78 4.32
N ALA A 19 14.68 -9.78 3.43
CA ALA A 19 15.46 -8.57 3.63
C ALA A 19 14.96 -7.79 4.87
N MET A 20 13.64 -7.62 5.00
CA MET A 20 13.07 -6.92 6.15
C MET A 20 13.28 -7.71 7.45
N GLN A 21 13.04 -9.02 7.45
CA GLN A 21 13.28 -9.89 8.61
C GLN A 21 14.75 -9.86 9.06
N SER A 22 15.70 -9.69 8.14
CA SER A 22 17.11 -9.47 8.46
C SER A 22 17.30 -8.22 9.33
N VAL A 23 16.69 -7.10 8.93
CA VAL A 23 16.78 -5.83 9.67
C VAL A 23 16.02 -5.91 11.00
N CYS A 24 14.84 -6.53 11.05
CA CYS A 24 14.10 -6.76 12.29
C CYS A 24 14.93 -7.52 13.33
N ARG A 25 15.58 -8.62 12.91
CA ARG A 25 16.48 -9.39 13.78
C ARG A 25 17.70 -8.58 14.21
N ALA A 26 18.29 -7.81 13.30
CA ALA A 26 19.43 -6.96 13.62
C ALA A 26 19.08 -5.91 14.69
N VAL A 27 17.91 -5.28 14.62
CA VAL A 27 17.46 -4.31 15.63
C VAL A 27 17.34 -4.95 17.00
N VAL A 28 16.65 -6.08 17.09
CA VAL A 28 16.44 -6.80 18.36
C VAL A 28 17.77 -7.29 18.95
N ASN A 29 18.61 -7.92 18.13
CA ASN A 29 19.89 -8.51 18.59
C ASN A 29 20.90 -7.46 19.07
N ASN A 30 20.84 -6.24 18.54
CA ASN A 30 21.76 -5.16 18.90
C ASN A 30 21.14 -4.14 19.87
N HIS A 31 19.89 -4.37 20.32
CA HIS A 31 19.15 -3.39 21.12
C HIS A 31 19.13 -1.99 20.49
N ALA A 32 18.98 -1.94 19.16
CA ALA A 32 19.01 -0.69 18.42
C ALA A 32 17.69 0.08 18.60
N ASP A 33 17.75 1.41 18.58
CA ASP A 33 16.56 2.26 18.65
C ASP A 33 15.73 2.26 17.36
N LEU A 34 16.37 1.99 16.22
CA LEU A 34 15.78 2.04 14.89
C LEU A 34 16.62 1.21 13.90
N GLY A 35 15.93 0.48 13.02
CA GLY A 35 16.49 -0.10 11.80
C GLY A 35 16.01 0.66 10.58
N VAL A 36 16.83 0.70 9.53
CA VAL A 36 16.47 1.30 8.24
C VAL A 36 16.94 0.38 7.12
N ILE A 37 16.18 0.33 6.03
CA ILE A 37 16.49 -0.43 4.83
C ILE A 37 16.21 0.43 3.61
N PHE A 38 17.05 0.29 2.58
CA PHE A 38 16.89 0.92 1.29
C PHE A 38 16.93 -0.14 0.20
N ASP A 39 16.42 0.21 -0.97
CA ASP A 39 16.74 -0.52 -2.17
C ASP A 39 18.07 -0.07 -2.78
N THR A 40 18.36 -0.50 -4.01
CA THR A 40 19.71 -0.42 -4.59
C THR A 40 20.16 1.02 -4.88
N ASP A 41 19.27 1.85 -5.40
CA ASP A 41 19.52 3.24 -5.76
C ASP A 41 18.94 4.25 -4.76
N VAL A 42 18.36 3.75 -3.66
CA VAL A 42 18.00 4.54 -2.46
C VAL A 42 16.81 5.47 -2.70
N ASP A 43 16.01 5.20 -3.74
CA ASP A 43 14.75 5.92 -3.97
C ASP A 43 13.63 5.38 -3.08
N ARG A 44 13.73 4.12 -2.62
CA ARG A 44 12.82 3.50 -1.66
C ARG A 44 13.47 3.31 -0.30
N GLY A 45 12.69 3.55 0.75
CA GLY A 45 13.10 3.34 2.13
C GLY A 45 12.05 2.65 2.97
N GLY A 46 12.50 1.88 3.96
CA GLY A 46 11.67 1.29 5.03
C GLY A 46 12.36 1.45 6.38
N ALA A 47 11.60 1.22 7.46
CA ALA A 47 12.12 1.32 8.81
C ALA A 47 11.67 0.15 9.68
N VAL A 48 12.35 -0.03 10.81
CA VAL A 48 12.01 -1.01 11.84
C VAL A 48 12.11 -0.30 13.19
N ASP A 49 11.09 -0.43 14.03
CA ASP A 49 11.11 0.13 15.38
C ASP A 49 12.05 -0.63 16.33
N GLN A 50 12.34 -0.05 17.49
CA GLN A 50 13.18 -0.66 18.53
C GLN A 50 12.67 -2.03 19.04
N LYS A 51 11.41 -2.39 18.80
CA LYS A 51 10.82 -3.69 19.19
C LYS A 51 11.00 -4.74 18.09
N GLY A 52 11.64 -4.37 16.97
CA GLY A 52 11.80 -5.23 15.81
C GLY A 52 10.53 -5.31 14.95
N GLN A 53 9.59 -4.38 15.11
CA GLN A 53 8.40 -4.32 14.27
C GLN A 53 8.70 -3.52 13.00
N GLU A 54 8.35 -4.12 11.87
CA GLU A 54 8.44 -3.48 10.57
C GLU A 54 7.53 -2.23 10.50
N ILE A 55 8.10 -1.15 9.97
CA ILE A 55 7.43 0.07 9.54
C ILE A 55 7.61 0.17 8.03
N ASN A 56 6.71 -0.50 7.31
CA ASN A 56 6.67 -0.59 5.86
C ASN A 56 5.22 -0.54 5.37
N LYS A 57 5.01 -0.43 4.06
CA LYS A 57 3.67 -0.33 3.46
C LYS A 57 2.82 0.72 4.17
N ASP A 58 1.63 0.37 4.63
CA ASP A 58 0.70 1.28 5.27
C ASP A 58 1.25 1.92 6.56
N ARG A 59 2.06 1.21 7.33
CA ARG A 59 2.71 1.78 8.53
C ARG A 59 3.71 2.88 8.17
N LEU A 60 4.46 2.70 7.07
CA LEU A 60 5.38 3.71 6.58
C LEU A 60 4.60 4.94 6.08
N ILE A 61 3.51 4.74 5.33
CA ILE A 61 2.65 5.83 4.88
C ILE A 61 2.04 6.58 6.05
N ALA A 62 1.51 5.85 7.05
CA ALA A 62 0.96 6.44 8.27
C ALA A 62 1.99 7.29 9.01
N LEU A 63 3.20 6.77 9.21
CA LEU A 63 4.29 7.49 9.87
C LEU A 63 4.71 8.74 9.07
N ALA A 64 4.92 8.59 7.76
CA ALA A 64 5.30 9.69 6.88
C ALA A 64 4.21 10.77 6.83
N SER A 65 2.93 10.38 6.84
CA SER A 65 1.78 11.28 6.90
C SER A 65 1.75 12.04 8.22
N ALA A 66 1.96 11.37 9.36
CA ALA A 66 2.02 12.01 10.67
C ALA A 66 3.14 13.06 10.73
N ILE A 67 4.29 12.80 10.10
CA ILE A 67 5.41 13.75 10.01
C ILE A 67 5.05 14.92 9.08
N ALA A 68 4.54 14.64 7.88
CA ALA A 68 4.24 15.65 6.88
C ALA A 68 3.15 16.64 7.35
N LEU A 69 2.11 16.12 8.01
CA LEU A 69 0.96 16.91 8.45
C LEU A 69 1.28 17.83 9.65
N GLN A 70 2.36 17.62 10.40
CA GLN A 70 2.81 18.56 11.44
C GLN A 70 3.08 19.96 10.91
N LYS A 71 3.63 20.06 9.68
CA LYS A 71 3.90 21.33 8.99
C LYS A 71 2.83 21.70 7.95
N ALA A 72 1.84 20.83 7.75
CA ALA A 72 0.77 21.03 6.79
C ALA A 72 -0.57 20.49 7.32
N PRO A 73 -1.12 21.04 8.43
CA PRO A 73 -2.40 20.59 8.98
C PRO A 73 -3.51 20.63 7.92
N GLY A 74 -4.35 19.59 7.87
CA GLY A 74 -5.41 19.47 6.86
C GLY A 74 -4.92 19.19 5.43
N GLY A 75 -3.63 18.92 5.25
CA GLY A 75 -3.05 18.61 3.94
C GLY A 75 -3.53 17.29 3.35
N THR A 76 -3.42 17.18 2.02
CA THR A 76 -3.75 15.96 1.28
C THR A 76 -2.51 15.09 1.09
N ILE A 77 -2.58 13.82 1.45
CA ILE A 77 -1.54 12.82 1.19
C ILE A 77 -1.96 12.03 -0.05
N VAL A 78 -1.14 12.05 -1.10
CA VAL A 78 -1.38 11.20 -2.29
C VAL A 78 -0.73 9.85 -2.07
N THR A 79 -1.51 8.79 -2.24
CA THR A 79 -1.04 7.41 -2.08
C THR A 79 -1.38 6.57 -3.31
N ASP A 80 -0.77 5.40 -3.44
CA ASP A 80 -1.17 4.43 -4.44
C ASP A 80 -2.49 3.71 -4.08
N SER A 81 -3.00 2.98 -5.06
CA SER A 81 -4.36 2.42 -5.10
C SER A 81 -4.58 1.24 -4.14
N VAL A 82 -3.50 0.59 -3.72
CA VAL A 82 -3.55 -0.63 -2.89
C VAL A 82 -3.56 -0.36 -1.38
N THR A 83 -3.51 0.91 -0.97
CA THR A 83 -3.59 1.30 0.44
C THR A 83 -4.87 0.83 1.13
N SER A 84 -4.76 0.42 2.39
CA SER A 84 -5.90 -0.05 3.19
C SER A 84 -6.94 1.04 3.45
N ASP A 85 -8.14 0.61 3.83
CA ASP A 85 -9.15 1.52 4.38
C ASP A 85 -8.80 1.98 5.80
N GLY A 86 -8.07 1.16 6.56
CA GLY A 86 -7.54 1.53 7.87
C GLY A 86 -6.62 2.75 7.80
N LEU A 87 -5.71 2.78 6.81
CA LEU A 87 -4.84 3.91 6.54
C LEU A 87 -5.62 5.17 6.17
N LYS A 88 -6.69 5.05 5.36
CA LYS A 88 -7.58 6.18 5.04
C LYS A 88 -8.20 6.77 6.30
N VAL A 89 -8.78 5.90 7.14
CA VAL A 89 -9.39 6.29 8.41
C VAL A 89 -8.36 6.97 9.30
N TYR A 90 -7.15 6.44 9.39
CA TYR A 90 -6.09 7.03 10.20
C TYR A 90 -5.68 8.43 9.70
N ILE A 91 -5.40 8.60 8.40
CA ILE A 91 -5.04 9.91 7.83
C ILE A 91 -6.16 10.94 8.04
N GLU A 92 -7.41 10.57 7.78
CA GLU A 92 -8.52 11.51 7.80
C GLU A 92 -9.10 11.80 9.18
N LYS A 93 -9.20 10.77 10.04
CA LYS A 93 -9.89 10.86 11.34
C LYS A 93 -8.94 11.04 12.51
N VAL A 94 -7.73 10.48 12.44
CA VAL A 94 -6.74 10.59 13.53
C VAL A 94 -5.79 11.75 13.28
N LEU A 95 -5.21 11.85 12.09
CA LEU A 95 -4.26 12.92 11.75
C LEU A 95 -4.92 14.22 11.27
N GLY A 96 -6.21 14.17 10.91
CA GLY A 96 -6.96 15.33 10.40
C GLY A 96 -6.49 15.81 9.02
N GLY A 97 -5.86 14.94 8.23
CA GLY A 97 -5.50 15.18 6.84
C GLY A 97 -6.60 14.74 5.86
N LYS A 98 -6.22 14.57 4.60
CA LYS A 98 -7.04 13.94 3.56
C LYS A 98 -6.21 12.91 2.81
N GLN A 99 -6.80 11.79 2.40
CA GLN A 99 -6.13 10.87 1.49
C GLN A 99 -6.62 11.11 0.06
N ARG A 100 -5.69 11.15 -0.89
CA ARG A 100 -5.95 11.02 -2.32
C ARG A 100 -5.35 9.70 -2.78
N ARG A 101 -6.17 8.65 -2.76
CA ARG A 101 -5.81 7.36 -3.36
C ARG A 101 -5.78 7.52 -4.89
N PHE A 102 -4.66 7.17 -5.51
CA PHE A 102 -4.42 7.36 -6.93
C PHE A 102 -3.80 6.13 -7.58
N LYS A 103 -3.62 6.17 -8.91
CA LYS A 103 -3.08 5.05 -9.70
C LYS A 103 -1.69 4.68 -9.20
N ARG A 104 -1.43 3.38 -9.04
CA ARG A 104 -0.12 2.85 -8.67
C ARG A 104 0.94 3.20 -9.72
N GLY A 105 2.18 3.29 -9.27
CA GLY A 105 3.36 3.75 -9.99
C GLY A 105 3.83 5.09 -9.40
N TYR A 106 5.02 5.11 -8.82
CA TYR A 106 5.58 6.27 -8.10
C TYR A 106 5.42 7.59 -8.86
N LYS A 107 5.69 7.58 -10.17
CA LYS A 107 5.51 8.75 -11.04
C LYS A 107 4.06 9.25 -11.08
N ASN A 108 3.07 8.35 -11.17
CA ASN A 108 1.65 8.73 -11.15
C ASN A 108 1.27 9.43 -9.84
N VAL A 109 1.73 8.89 -8.71
CA VAL A 109 1.47 9.41 -7.36
C VAL A 109 2.14 10.78 -7.17
N ILE A 110 3.40 10.92 -7.60
CA ILE A 110 4.15 12.18 -7.58
C ILE A 110 3.51 13.24 -8.48
N ASP A 111 3.20 12.89 -9.73
CA ASP A 111 2.62 13.83 -10.71
C ASP A 111 1.25 14.32 -10.24
N GLU A 112 0.43 13.46 -9.60
CA GLU A 112 -0.85 13.87 -9.00
C GLU A 112 -0.65 14.84 -7.83
N ALA A 113 0.32 14.60 -6.94
CA ALA A 113 0.66 15.53 -5.86
C ALA A 113 1.12 16.90 -6.40
N ILE A 114 1.95 16.92 -7.44
CA ILE A 114 2.38 18.14 -8.12
C ILE A 114 1.18 18.85 -8.75
N ARG A 115 0.32 18.13 -9.46
CA ARG A 115 -0.89 18.68 -10.10
C ARG A 115 -1.82 19.32 -9.06
N LEU A 116 -2.09 18.64 -7.96
CA LEU A 116 -2.92 19.14 -6.87
C LEU A 116 -2.36 20.44 -6.28
N ASN A 117 -1.06 20.50 -5.99
CA ASN A 117 -0.41 21.72 -5.51
C ASN A 117 -0.51 22.87 -6.52
N ARG A 118 -0.33 22.62 -7.82
CA ARG A 118 -0.51 23.63 -8.88
C ARG A 118 -1.94 24.18 -8.93
N THR A 119 -2.93 23.39 -8.55
CA THR A 119 -4.34 23.80 -8.45
C THR A 119 -4.72 24.41 -7.10
N GLY A 120 -3.75 24.61 -6.19
CA GLY A 120 -3.96 25.23 -4.88
C GLY A 120 -4.35 24.26 -3.75
N VAL A 121 -4.37 22.95 -4.00
CA VAL A 121 -4.58 21.94 -2.96
C VAL A 121 -3.25 21.67 -2.25
N ASN A 122 -3.18 21.95 -0.94
CA ASN A 122 -1.97 21.71 -0.15
C ASN A 122 -1.72 20.21 0.00
N CYS A 123 -0.77 19.68 -0.76
CA CYS A 123 -0.37 18.28 -0.70
C CYS A 123 1.11 18.17 -0.30
N PRO A 124 1.44 17.84 0.97
CA PRO A 124 2.83 17.80 1.42
C PRO A 124 3.59 16.52 1.06
N LEU A 125 2.90 15.42 0.73
CA LEU A 125 3.49 14.09 0.57
C LEU A 125 2.80 13.29 -0.55
N ALA A 126 3.61 12.68 -1.40
CA ALA A 126 3.26 11.57 -2.29
C ALA A 126 4.04 10.34 -1.82
N ILE A 127 3.38 9.19 -1.62
CA ILE A 127 4.04 7.98 -1.12
C ILE A 127 3.30 6.71 -1.51
N GLU A 128 4.02 5.65 -1.84
CA GLU A 128 3.44 4.33 -2.19
C GLU A 128 3.71 3.30 -1.09
N THR A 129 2.94 2.19 -1.10
CA THR A 129 3.23 1.06 -0.21
C THR A 129 4.60 0.42 -0.47
N SER A 130 5.19 0.67 -1.64
CA SER A 130 6.52 0.18 -2.03
C SER A 130 7.68 0.92 -1.38
N GLY A 131 7.42 2.04 -0.70
CA GLY A 131 8.46 2.85 -0.07
C GLY A 131 9.01 4.00 -0.92
N HIS A 132 8.52 4.17 -2.16
CA HIS A 132 8.76 5.39 -2.94
C HIS A 132 8.05 6.56 -2.26
N ALA A 133 8.75 7.66 -2.04
CA ALA A 133 8.22 8.80 -1.31
C ALA A 133 8.82 10.11 -1.77
N ALA A 134 7.95 11.09 -1.97
CA ALA A 134 8.30 12.41 -2.43
C ALA A 134 7.61 13.48 -1.57
N MET A 135 8.41 14.24 -0.82
CA MET A 135 7.92 15.33 0.00
C MET A 135 7.99 16.66 -0.74
N ARG A 136 6.98 17.52 -0.55
CA ARG A 136 6.94 18.86 -1.16
C ARG A 136 8.14 19.72 -0.76
N GLU A 137 8.60 19.60 0.48
CA GLU A 137 9.80 20.31 0.97
C GLU A 137 11.11 19.81 0.34
N ASN A 138 11.09 18.64 -0.30
CA ASN A 138 12.19 18.09 -1.11
C ASN A 138 11.84 18.09 -2.61
N TYR A 139 11.12 19.12 -3.07
CA TYR A 139 10.79 19.34 -4.49
C TYR A 139 10.03 18.20 -5.18
N PHE A 140 9.39 17.31 -4.41
CA PHE A 140 8.81 16.07 -4.93
C PHE A 140 9.81 15.16 -5.67
N LEU A 141 11.09 15.19 -5.27
CA LEU A 141 12.03 14.16 -5.66
C LEU A 141 11.65 12.86 -4.94
N ASP A 142 11.67 11.76 -5.69
CA ASP A 142 11.56 10.42 -5.12
C ASP A 142 12.86 10.06 -4.40
N ASP A 143 12.81 10.02 -3.08
CA ASP A 143 14.01 10.07 -2.25
C ASP A 143 13.78 9.34 -0.91
N GLY A 144 14.04 8.04 -0.92
CA GLY A 144 13.97 7.17 0.25
C GLY A 144 14.92 7.62 1.35
N ALA A 145 16.11 8.12 1.00
CA ALA A 145 17.07 8.66 1.98
C ALA A 145 16.51 9.90 2.70
N TYR A 146 15.81 10.79 1.98
CA TYR A 146 15.13 11.93 2.58
C TYR A 146 14.00 11.48 3.50
N LEU A 147 13.15 10.54 3.06
CA LEU A 147 12.11 9.97 3.91
C LEU A 147 12.67 9.41 5.22
N VAL A 148 13.72 8.58 5.14
CA VAL A 148 14.36 7.98 6.32
C VAL A 148 14.99 9.05 7.21
N THR A 149 15.60 10.09 6.63
CA THR A 149 16.13 11.23 7.40
C THR A 149 15.02 11.91 8.20
N LYS A 150 13.84 12.11 7.61
CA LYS A 150 12.67 12.67 8.31
C LYS A 150 12.20 11.78 9.46
N ILE A 151 12.21 10.46 9.27
CA ILE A 151 11.88 9.48 10.32
C ILE A 151 12.89 9.54 11.47
N ILE A 152 14.20 9.60 11.18
CA ILE A 152 15.25 9.71 12.21
C ILE A 152 15.10 11.01 13.01
N ILE A 153 14.86 12.13 12.33
CA ILE A 153 14.61 13.42 13.00
C ILE A 153 13.38 13.32 13.90
N GLN A 154 12.28 12.74 13.41
CA GLN A 154 11.06 12.56 14.19
C GLN A 154 11.30 11.68 15.43
N MET A 155 12.04 10.57 15.28
CA MET A 155 12.43 9.70 16.38
C MET A 155 13.18 10.48 17.47
N ALA A 156 14.19 11.26 17.08
CA ALA A 156 14.97 12.06 18.02
C ALA A 156 14.12 13.10 18.77
N VAL A 157 13.18 13.76 18.06
CA VAL A 157 12.24 14.71 18.67
C VAL A 157 11.32 14.03 19.67
N MET A 158 10.77 12.86 19.33
CA MET A 158 9.87 12.10 20.21
C MET A 158 10.59 11.55 21.43
N ARG A 159 11.82 11.05 21.28
CA ARG A 159 12.64 10.58 22.39
C ARG A 159 12.87 11.64 23.45
N ARG A 160 13.08 12.91 23.05
CA ARG A 160 13.19 14.05 23.98
C ARG A 160 11.90 14.30 24.79
N GLN A 161 10.77 13.77 24.34
CA GLN A 161 9.47 13.87 25.00
C GLN A 161 9.11 12.57 25.75
N GLY A 162 10.02 11.60 25.84
CA GLY A 162 9.75 10.28 26.43
C GLY A 162 8.81 9.41 25.59
N LYS A 163 8.73 9.66 24.27
CA LYS A 163 7.88 8.94 23.31
C LYS A 163 8.70 8.18 22.28
N GLU A 164 8.05 7.28 21.56
CA GLU A 164 8.62 6.37 20.56
C GLU A 164 7.87 6.49 19.23
N LEU A 165 8.51 6.13 18.11
CA LEU A 165 7.85 6.20 16.78
C LEU A 165 6.52 5.42 16.74
N GLY A 166 6.47 4.26 17.40
CA GLY A 166 5.25 3.45 17.52
C GLY A 166 4.06 4.18 18.17
N ASP A 167 4.31 5.21 18.99
CA ASP A 167 3.23 6.03 19.57
C ASP A 167 2.45 6.81 18.51
N LEU A 168 3.06 7.09 17.35
CA LEU A 168 2.34 7.68 16.23
C LEU A 168 1.41 6.65 15.58
N LEU A 169 1.78 5.38 15.55
CA LEU A 169 1.06 4.34 14.83
C LEU A 169 -0.02 3.64 15.68
N LYS A 170 -0.10 3.91 16.97
CA LYS A 170 -0.96 3.20 17.92
C LYS A 170 -2.46 3.17 17.55
N ASP A 171 -2.95 4.19 16.85
CA ASP A 171 -4.36 4.36 16.47
C ASP A 171 -4.59 4.01 14.99
N LEU A 172 -3.58 3.45 14.29
CA LEU A 172 -3.71 2.95 12.93
C LEU A 172 -4.51 1.64 12.95
N PRO A 173 -5.71 1.60 12.34
CA PRO A 173 -6.44 0.35 12.18
C PRO A 173 -5.71 -0.53 11.16
N GLU A 174 -5.51 -1.79 11.51
CA GLU A 174 -4.89 -2.79 10.63
C GLU A 174 -5.90 -3.92 10.37
N ALA A 175 -5.93 -4.39 9.13
CA ALA A 175 -6.77 -5.51 8.74
C ALA A 175 -6.34 -6.79 9.48
N ALA A 176 -7.30 -7.67 9.76
CA ALA A 176 -7.01 -8.98 10.33
C ALA A 176 -6.28 -9.88 9.32
N GLU A 177 -6.62 -9.72 8.05
CA GLU A 177 -6.08 -10.50 6.94
C GLU A 177 -5.89 -9.63 5.70
N SER A 178 -4.87 -9.95 4.90
CA SER A 178 -4.66 -9.37 3.58
C SER A 178 -4.11 -10.41 2.61
N ALA A 179 -4.44 -10.27 1.33
CA ALA A 179 -3.96 -11.14 0.26
C ALA A 179 -3.74 -10.36 -1.04
N GLU A 180 -2.76 -10.81 -1.83
CA GLU A 180 -2.62 -10.42 -3.22
C GLU A 180 -2.62 -11.67 -4.10
N ILE A 181 -3.58 -11.75 -5.01
CA ILE A 181 -3.69 -12.82 -5.99
C ILE A 181 -3.43 -12.24 -7.38
N ARG A 182 -2.60 -12.90 -8.18
CA ARG A 182 -2.27 -12.46 -9.54
C ARG A 182 -2.82 -13.46 -10.54
N MET A 183 -3.70 -12.99 -11.42
CA MET A 183 -4.35 -13.81 -12.44
C MET A 183 -3.83 -13.44 -13.83
N PRO A 184 -3.12 -14.33 -14.55
CA PRO A 184 -2.68 -14.08 -15.92
C PRO A 184 -3.85 -13.84 -16.89
N ILE A 185 -3.65 -12.95 -17.85
CA ILE A 185 -4.53 -12.77 -19.00
C ILE A 185 -3.94 -13.56 -20.17
N LEU A 186 -4.75 -14.44 -20.76
CA LEU A 186 -4.34 -15.37 -21.82
C LEU A 186 -4.49 -14.77 -23.23
N ALA A 187 -5.29 -13.71 -23.37
CA ALA A 187 -5.49 -13.00 -24.63
C ALA A 187 -4.22 -12.25 -25.09
N GLU A 188 -3.99 -12.22 -26.40
CA GLU A 188 -2.88 -11.46 -27.01
C GLU A 188 -3.02 -9.94 -26.76
N ASP A 189 -4.23 -9.41 -26.96
CA ASP A 189 -4.58 -8.04 -26.57
C ASP A 189 -5.08 -8.01 -25.12
N PHE A 190 -4.14 -8.19 -24.20
CA PHE A 190 -4.44 -8.24 -22.77
C PHE A 190 -5.04 -6.94 -22.21
N ARG A 191 -4.85 -5.80 -22.90
CA ARG A 191 -5.36 -4.50 -22.44
C ARG A 191 -6.86 -4.41 -22.67
N THR A 192 -7.29 -4.69 -23.91
CA THR A 192 -8.72 -4.71 -24.25
C THR A 192 -9.45 -5.77 -23.42
N GLU A 193 -8.84 -6.94 -23.23
CA GLU A 193 -9.42 -8.00 -22.39
C GLU A 193 -9.49 -7.58 -20.91
N GLY A 194 -8.42 -7.01 -20.36
CA GLY A 194 -8.40 -6.50 -18.99
C GLY A 194 -9.47 -5.45 -18.72
N ASP A 195 -9.65 -4.50 -19.64
CA ASP A 195 -10.71 -3.48 -19.55
C ASP A 195 -12.11 -4.10 -19.61
N SER A 196 -12.32 -5.12 -20.45
CA SER A 196 -13.57 -5.90 -20.52
C SER A 196 -13.87 -6.63 -19.20
N ILE A 197 -12.87 -7.28 -18.60
CA ILE A 197 -12.98 -7.96 -17.31
C ILE A 197 -13.35 -6.97 -16.20
N LEU A 198 -12.69 -5.81 -16.15
CA LEU A 198 -13.02 -4.75 -15.18
C LEU A 198 -14.46 -4.24 -15.36
N ALA A 199 -14.90 -4.02 -16.60
CA ALA A 199 -16.27 -3.62 -16.89
C ALA A 199 -17.30 -4.68 -16.48
N SER A 200 -16.97 -5.96 -16.68
CA SER A 200 -17.79 -7.10 -16.23
C SER A 200 -17.93 -7.11 -14.70
N LEU A 201 -16.81 -6.96 -13.98
CA LEU A 201 -16.81 -6.95 -12.52
C LEU A 201 -17.58 -5.73 -11.98
N HIS A 202 -17.38 -4.55 -12.54
CA HIS A 202 -18.12 -3.34 -12.16
C HIS A 202 -19.64 -3.53 -12.34
N THR A 203 -20.05 -4.13 -13.46
CA THR A 203 -21.47 -4.44 -13.72
C THR A 203 -22.00 -5.48 -12.73
N CYS A 204 -21.22 -6.53 -12.43
CA CYS A 204 -21.58 -7.54 -11.44
C CYS A 204 -21.81 -6.90 -10.06
N ALA A 205 -20.85 -6.08 -9.60
CA ALA A 205 -20.90 -5.42 -8.30
C ALA A 205 -22.17 -4.57 -8.12
N GLY A 206 -22.64 -3.90 -9.16
CA GLY A 206 -23.88 -3.12 -9.12
C GLY A 206 -25.16 -3.93 -8.87
N HIS A 207 -25.11 -5.26 -8.98
CA HIS A 207 -26.23 -6.16 -8.73
C HIS A 207 -26.06 -7.01 -7.46
N GLN A 208 -24.91 -6.92 -6.77
CA GLN A 208 -24.65 -7.70 -5.58
C GLN A 208 -25.11 -6.95 -4.33
N PRO A 209 -25.98 -7.54 -3.48
CA PRO A 209 -26.24 -6.97 -2.17
C PRO A 209 -24.94 -7.00 -1.35
N HIS A 210 -24.73 -6.00 -0.50
CA HIS A 210 -23.58 -5.90 0.43
C HIS A 210 -22.22 -5.55 -0.19
N TRP A 211 -22.18 -5.28 -1.50
CA TRP A 211 -20.99 -4.75 -2.17
C TRP A 211 -21.19 -3.28 -2.47
N HIS A 212 -20.16 -2.47 -2.30
CA HIS A 212 -20.18 -1.04 -2.61
C HIS A 212 -18.99 -0.68 -3.49
N ILE A 213 -19.25 -0.06 -4.63
CA ILE A 213 -18.19 0.43 -5.52
C ILE A 213 -17.61 1.71 -4.92
N ASP A 214 -16.29 1.78 -4.77
CA ASP A 214 -15.61 2.99 -4.30
C ASP A 214 -15.67 4.07 -5.40
N PRO A 215 -16.43 5.17 -5.20
CA PRO A 215 -16.58 6.21 -6.21
C PRO A 215 -15.30 7.03 -6.40
N GLU A 216 -14.33 6.92 -5.50
CA GLU A 216 -13.05 7.63 -5.56
C GLU A 216 -11.95 6.79 -6.22
N SER A 217 -12.25 5.55 -6.61
CA SER A 217 -11.30 4.66 -7.27
C SER A 217 -10.76 5.30 -8.55
N CYS A 218 -9.43 5.47 -8.61
CA CYS A 218 -8.73 6.01 -9.77
C CYS A 218 -8.07 4.92 -10.62
N GLU A 219 -8.12 3.65 -10.20
CA GLU A 219 -7.49 2.51 -10.85
C GLU A 219 -8.35 1.27 -10.65
N GLY A 220 -8.61 0.51 -11.72
CA GLY A 220 -9.36 -0.74 -11.62
C GLY A 220 -10.76 -0.58 -11.01
N VAL A 221 -11.26 -1.68 -10.43
CA VAL A 221 -12.52 -1.73 -9.69
C VAL A 221 -12.21 -2.01 -8.23
N ARG A 222 -12.42 -1.00 -7.38
CA ARG A 222 -12.33 -1.13 -5.93
C ARG A 222 -13.72 -1.27 -5.33
N LEU A 223 -13.88 -2.28 -4.49
CA LEU A 223 -15.13 -2.65 -3.84
C LEU A 223 -14.91 -2.70 -2.33
N SER A 224 -15.88 -2.24 -1.54
CA SER A 224 -15.99 -2.56 -0.12
C SER A 224 -17.14 -3.52 0.14
N PHE A 225 -17.01 -4.31 1.20
CA PHE A 225 -17.90 -5.41 1.54
C PHE A 225 -18.42 -5.22 2.97
N ASP A 226 -19.74 -5.29 3.16
CA ASP A 226 -20.33 -5.26 4.50
C ASP A 226 -19.84 -6.45 5.36
N PRO A 227 -20.05 -6.44 6.69
CA PRO A 227 -19.65 -7.54 7.56
C PRO A 227 -20.20 -8.92 7.18
N LYS A 228 -21.35 -8.97 6.50
CA LYS A 228 -21.95 -10.23 6.00
C LYS A 228 -21.26 -10.79 4.76
N ALA A 229 -20.48 -9.95 4.07
CA ALA A 229 -19.81 -10.25 2.81
C ALA A 229 -18.29 -10.25 2.95
N GLY A 230 -17.76 -10.28 4.19
CA GLY A 230 -16.34 -10.41 4.47
C GLY A 230 -15.70 -9.23 5.20
N ASP A 231 -16.44 -8.16 5.53
CA ASP A 231 -15.94 -7.01 6.30
C ASP A 231 -14.59 -6.46 5.81
N GLY A 232 -14.55 -5.90 4.60
CA GLY A 232 -13.27 -5.59 3.98
C GLY A 232 -13.39 -4.89 2.64
N TRP A 233 -12.30 -4.95 1.87
CA TRP A 233 -12.27 -4.38 0.52
C TRP A 233 -11.49 -5.27 -0.44
N ALA A 234 -11.75 -5.08 -1.73
CA ALA A 234 -10.96 -5.68 -2.80
C ALA A 234 -10.71 -4.68 -3.92
N LEU A 235 -9.53 -4.75 -4.55
CA LEU A 235 -9.18 -4.01 -5.76
C LEU A 235 -8.72 -5.00 -6.82
N LEU A 236 -9.48 -5.09 -7.90
CA LEU A 236 -9.02 -5.72 -9.14
C LEU A 236 -8.52 -4.64 -10.08
N ARG A 237 -7.29 -4.78 -10.60
CA ARG A 237 -6.69 -3.83 -11.53
C ARG A 237 -5.97 -4.54 -12.68
N LEU A 238 -5.76 -3.82 -13.76
CA LEU A 238 -4.93 -4.25 -14.88
C LEU A 238 -3.47 -3.84 -14.63
N SER A 239 -2.53 -4.78 -14.74
CA SER A 239 -1.09 -4.46 -14.68
C SER A 239 -0.67 -3.57 -15.86
N VAL A 240 0.23 -2.61 -15.60
CA VAL A 240 0.68 -1.65 -16.63
C VAL A 240 1.57 -2.31 -17.68
N HIS A 241 2.42 -3.25 -17.25
CA HIS A 241 3.49 -3.83 -18.06
C HIS A 241 3.25 -5.30 -18.42
N ASP A 242 2.57 -6.04 -17.54
CA ASP A 242 2.42 -7.49 -17.66
C ASP A 242 0.96 -7.87 -17.99
N PRO A 243 0.72 -8.96 -18.73
CA PRO A 243 -0.61 -9.48 -19.01
C PRO A 243 -1.19 -10.18 -17.77
N VAL A 244 -1.45 -9.41 -16.70
CA VAL A 244 -1.87 -9.92 -15.39
C VAL A 244 -2.89 -8.96 -14.77
N MET A 245 -3.86 -9.52 -14.07
CA MET A 245 -4.82 -8.84 -13.21
C MET A 245 -4.50 -9.10 -11.73
N PRO A 246 -3.82 -8.16 -11.02
CA PRO A 246 -3.68 -8.23 -9.58
C PRO A 246 -5.01 -7.96 -8.87
N LEU A 247 -5.34 -8.82 -7.92
CA LEU A 247 -6.45 -8.71 -6.98
C LEU A 247 -5.89 -8.57 -5.57
N ASN A 248 -6.00 -7.37 -5.01
CA ASN A 248 -5.67 -7.10 -3.61
C ASN A 248 -6.96 -7.21 -2.77
N ILE A 249 -6.89 -7.88 -1.63
CA ILE A 249 -8.03 -8.07 -0.71
C ILE A 249 -7.55 -7.82 0.72
N GLU A 250 -8.36 -7.13 1.52
CA GLU A 250 -8.21 -7.09 2.97
C GLU A 250 -9.54 -7.40 3.65
N SER A 251 -9.45 -7.94 4.87
CA SER A 251 -10.60 -8.18 5.73
C SER A 251 -10.29 -7.89 7.19
N ASN A 252 -11.28 -7.37 7.91
CA ASN A 252 -11.26 -7.14 9.35
C ASN A 252 -11.65 -8.39 10.17
N ILE A 253 -11.99 -9.50 9.51
CA ILE A 253 -12.41 -10.75 10.15
C ILE A 253 -11.61 -11.94 9.61
N ALA A 254 -11.39 -12.93 10.47
CA ALA A 254 -10.73 -14.18 10.05
C ALA A 254 -11.58 -14.93 9.01
N GLY A 255 -10.95 -15.42 7.94
CA GLY A 255 -11.60 -16.06 6.81
C GLY A 255 -12.31 -15.11 5.84
N GLY A 256 -12.29 -13.79 6.11
CA GLY A 256 -13.03 -12.82 5.31
C GLY A 256 -12.39 -12.59 3.94
N THR A 257 -11.05 -12.72 3.83
CA THR A 257 -10.37 -12.61 2.53
C THR A 257 -10.78 -13.74 1.58
N GLN A 258 -10.89 -14.98 2.07
CA GLN A 258 -11.41 -16.12 1.30
C GLN A 258 -12.89 -15.94 0.92
N LEU A 259 -13.71 -15.41 1.83
CA LEU A 259 -15.12 -15.13 1.55
C LEU A 259 -15.28 -14.08 0.43
N ILE A 260 -14.49 -13.00 0.46
CA ILE A 260 -14.47 -11.98 -0.60
C ILE A 260 -13.96 -12.59 -1.92
N ALA A 261 -12.87 -13.36 -1.88
CA ALA A 261 -12.32 -14.04 -3.05
C ALA A 261 -13.33 -14.99 -3.70
N SER A 262 -14.03 -15.80 -2.89
CA SER A 262 -15.06 -16.76 -3.35
C SER A 262 -16.23 -16.06 -4.04
N GLN A 263 -16.63 -14.92 -3.50
CA GLN A 263 -17.69 -14.07 -4.06
C GLN A 263 -17.28 -13.48 -5.42
N LEU A 264 -16.05 -12.96 -5.53
CA LEU A 264 -15.51 -12.41 -6.79
C LEU A 264 -15.31 -13.50 -7.85
N TYR A 265 -14.88 -14.69 -7.44
CA TYR A 265 -14.61 -15.84 -8.31
C TYR A 265 -15.83 -16.24 -9.16
N VAL A 266 -17.06 -16.06 -8.65
CA VAL A 266 -18.29 -16.36 -9.41
C VAL A 266 -18.36 -15.60 -10.73
N ASN A 267 -17.93 -14.34 -10.76
CA ASN A 267 -17.86 -13.52 -11.98
C ASN A 267 -16.56 -13.76 -12.76
N LEU A 268 -15.42 -13.84 -12.06
CA LEU A 268 -14.10 -13.90 -12.71
C LEU A 268 -13.87 -15.20 -13.47
N ARG A 269 -14.38 -16.35 -12.97
CA ARG A 269 -14.26 -17.64 -13.67
C ARG A 269 -15.04 -17.72 -14.99
N MET A 270 -15.95 -16.77 -15.23
CA MET A 270 -16.71 -16.70 -16.48
C MET A 270 -15.93 -16.02 -17.61
N GLN A 271 -14.81 -15.37 -17.28
CA GLN A 271 -13.93 -14.70 -18.24
C GLN A 271 -13.01 -15.74 -18.87
N LYS A 272 -13.19 -16.00 -20.17
CA LYS A 272 -12.51 -17.11 -20.86
C LYS A 272 -10.99 -16.95 -20.93
N ASP A 273 -10.54 -15.71 -21.02
CA ASP A 273 -9.13 -15.36 -21.21
C ASP A 273 -8.45 -14.90 -19.91
N LEU A 274 -9.04 -15.22 -18.75
CA LEU A 274 -8.44 -14.98 -17.43
C LEU A 274 -8.11 -16.32 -16.76
N ASP A 275 -6.83 -16.56 -16.48
CA ASP A 275 -6.41 -17.71 -15.69
C ASP A 275 -6.70 -17.46 -14.20
N THR A 276 -7.74 -18.13 -13.70
CA THR A 276 -8.20 -18.03 -12.32
C THR A 276 -7.64 -19.14 -11.41
N SER A 277 -6.70 -19.96 -11.88
CA SER A 277 -6.15 -21.09 -11.11
C SER A 277 -5.52 -20.64 -9.78
N SER A 278 -4.88 -19.46 -9.76
CA SER A 278 -4.32 -18.88 -8.53
C SER A 278 -5.40 -18.47 -7.53
N LEU A 279 -6.53 -17.95 -8.02
CA LEU A 279 -7.69 -17.59 -7.20
C LEU A 279 -8.40 -18.84 -6.66
N GLU A 280 -8.55 -19.89 -7.48
CA GLU A 280 -9.10 -21.19 -7.06
C GLU A 280 -8.26 -21.84 -5.96
N THR A 281 -6.93 -21.81 -6.13
CA THR A 281 -5.99 -22.33 -5.12
C THR A 281 -6.11 -21.56 -3.81
N PHE A 282 -6.20 -20.22 -3.87
CA PHE A 282 -6.38 -19.39 -2.69
C PHE A 282 -7.67 -19.70 -1.94
N ILE A 283 -8.78 -19.90 -2.66
CA ILE A 283 -10.09 -20.24 -2.08
C ILE A 283 -10.10 -21.65 -1.47
N SER A 284 -9.31 -22.58 -2.01
CA SER A 284 -9.35 -24.00 -1.61
C SER A 284 -8.41 -24.36 -0.43
N ASN A 285 -7.52 -23.45 -0.04
CA ASN A 285 -6.60 -23.66 1.08
C ASN A 285 -7.29 -23.25 2.41
N ASP A 286 -8.03 -24.19 3.00
CA ASP A 286 -8.51 -24.16 4.41
C ASP A 286 -7.54 -24.93 5.33
#